data_AF-A0A2N3DHK5-F1
#
_entry.id   AF-A0A2N3DHK5-F1
#
_cell.length_a   1.000
_cell.length_b   1.000
_cell.length_c   1.000
_cell.angle_alpha   90.00
_cell.angle_beta   90.00
_cell.angle_gamma   90.00
#
_symmetry.space_group_name_H-M   'P 1'
#
loop_
_entity.id
_entity.type
_entity.pdbx_description
1 polymer ?
#
loop_
_entity_poly.entity_id
_entity_poly.type
_entity_poly.pdbx_seq_one_letter_code
_entity_poly.pdbx_strand_id
1 'polypeptide(L)'
;LAVMASRLATGRHVMPRLTLDTKPKGFDTIDFPSEHVEYVRQAMSDVVNGPGTAGRARLPIKDVQIAGKTGTAQVVSLSISNGRTGPWKYRDHGLFIFFAPFDNPRYAGAVVIEHGGGSGAAYPIARDVTTFLFDPAKGMEALTALEKQLGGTAQQRLDARYATYAAERGAEVRRPPRRDEEIFDRVEAEARVAATQTEAIAEDVITPRAEANPSATPPATTAVSPEQQPEPAPAPPEVSE
;
A
#
# COMPACT_ATOMS: atom_id res chain seq x y z
N LEU A 1 -14.05 -6.59 -0.81
CA LEU A 1 -13.44 -5.45 -1.54
C LEU A 1 -11.92 -5.55 -1.62
N ALA A 2 -11.16 -5.48 -0.51
CA ALA A 2 -9.69 -5.49 -0.57
C ALA A 2 -9.09 -6.69 -1.35
N VAL A 3 -9.61 -7.91 -1.17
CA VAL A 3 -9.20 -9.09 -1.96
C VAL A 3 -9.38 -8.88 -3.47
N MET A 4 -10.49 -8.27 -3.92
CA MET A 4 -10.69 -7.94 -5.33
C MET A 4 -9.63 -6.95 -5.83
N ALA A 5 -9.31 -5.93 -5.04
CA ALA A 5 -8.24 -4.98 -5.36
C ALA A 5 -6.88 -5.69 -5.49
N SER A 6 -6.55 -6.61 -4.59
CA SER A 6 -5.32 -7.42 -4.66
C SER A 6 -5.26 -8.30 -5.91
N ARG A 7 -6.39 -8.89 -6.32
CA ARG A 7 -6.46 -9.73 -7.54
C ARG A 7 -6.30 -8.90 -8.81
N LEU A 8 -6.90 -7.71 -8.86
CA LEU A 8 -6.71 -6.74 -9.95
C LEU A 8 -5.28 -6.20 -10.03
N ALA A 9 -4.64 -6.00 -8.88
CA ALA A 9 -3.26 -5.54 -8.81
C ALA A 9 -2.25 -6.59 -9.32
N THR A 10 -2.52 -7.88 -9.12
CA THR A 10 -1.55 -8.97 -9.35
C THR A 10 -1.87 -9.90 -10.51
N GLY A 11 -3.09 -9.88 -11.04
CA GLY A 11 -3.55 -10.87 -12.04
C GLY A 11 -3.62 -12.31 -11.50
N ARG A 12 -3.80 -12.50 -10.18
CA ARG A 12 -3.72 -13.80 -9.51
C ARG A 12 -4.85 -14.03 -8.52
N HIS A 13 -5.12 -15.28 -8.17
CA HIS A 13 -6.05 -15.70 -7.11
C HIS A 13 -5.48 -15.42 -5.70
N VAL A 14 -5.29 -14.15 -5.36
CA VAL A 14 -4.92 -13.72 -4.01
C VAL A 14 -5.97 -14.18 -3.01
N MET A 15 -5.51 -14.81 -1.92
CA MET A 15 -6.29 -15.20 -0.76
C MET A 15 -5.69 -14.55 0.51
N PRO A 16 -6.52 -13.92 1.35
CA PRO A 16 -6.03 -13.24 2.55
C PRO A 16 -5.67 -14.25 3.65
N ARG A 17 -4.69 -13.88 4.48
CA ARG A 17 -4.34 -14.57 5.73
C ARG A 17 -4.10 -13.52 6.82
N LEU A 18 -4.40 -13.86 8.07
CA LEU A 18 -4.16 -12.98 9.23
C LEU A 18 -2.87 -13.34 9.97
N THR A 19 -2.49 -14.61 10.01
CA THR A 19 -1.28 -15.07 10.70
C THR A 19 -0.07 -15.08 9.76
N LEU A 20 1.08 -14.65 10.29
CA LEU A 20 2.34 -14.57 9.53
C LEU A 20 3.13 -15.88 9.53
N ASP A 21 2.91 -16.72 10.55
CA ASP A 21 3.53 -18.05 10.79
C ASP A 21 3.50 -19.02 9.59
N THR A 22 2.41 -19.00 8.83
CA THR A 22 2.16 -19.93 7.74
C THR A 22 2.88 -19.45 6.48
N LYS A 23 3.84 -20.22 5.96
CA LYS A 23 4.53 -19.88 4.71
C LYS A 23 3.49 -19.76 3.57
N PRO A 24 3.41 -18.63 2.85
CA PRO A 24 2.43 -18.45 1.79
C PRO A 24 2.72 -19.41 0.63
N LYS A 25 1.69 -20.12 0.13
CA LYS A 25 1.79 -21.07 -0.99
C LYS A 25 1.95 -20.43 -2.37
N GLY A 26 2.20 -19.12 -2.45
CA GLY A 26 2.02 -18.34 -3.67
C GLY A 26 0.53 -18.15 -4.00
N PHE A 27 0.25 -17.69 -5.22
CA PHE A 27 -1.10 -17.52 -5.74
C PHE A 27 -1.18 -17.99 -7.19
N ASP A 28 -2.24 -18.72 -7.51
CA ASP A 28 -2.52 -19.23 -8.85
C ASP A 28 -2.84 -18.06 -9.81
N THR A 29 -2.58 -18.25 -11.11
CA THR A 29 -2.98 -17.30 -12.16
C THR A 29 -4.50 -17.28 -12.32
N ILE A 30 -5.06 -16.10 -12.59
CA ILE A 30 -6.49 -15.98 -12.92
C ILE A 30 -6.75 -16.31 -14.40
N ASP A 31 -7.94 -16.83 -14.73
CA ASP A 31 -8.36 -17.13 -16.11
C ASP A 31 -8.69 -15.88 -16.94
N PHE A 32 -7.79 -14.90 -16.96
CA PHE A 32 -7.87 -13.72 -17.83
C PHE A 32 -6.52 -13.45 -18.50
N PRO A 33 -6.51 -13.06 -19.80
CA PRO A 33 -5.31 -12.55 -20.47
C PRO A 33 -4.65 -11.40 -19.69
N SER A 34 -3.32 -11.42 -19.60
CA SER A 34 -2.54 -10.36 -18.93
C SER A 34 -2.82 -8.98 -19.50
N GLU A 35 -3.02 -8.86 -20.82
CA GLU A 35 -3.40 -7.61 -21.50
C GLU A 35 -4.67 -6.97 -20.92
N HIS A 36 -5.67 -7.76 -20.52
CA HIS A 36 -6.89 -7.26 -19.89
C HIS A 36 -6.62 -6.79 -18.45
N VAL A 37 -5.74 -7.47 -17.72
CA VAL A 37 -5.31 -7.05 -16.37
C VAL A 37 -4.58 -5.71 -16.47
N GLU A 38 -3.61 -5.56 -17.37
CA GLU A 38 -2.89 -4.29 -17.57
C GLU A 38 -3.80 -3.16 -18.03
N TYR A 39 -4.73 -3.41 -18.95
CA TYR A 39 -5.72 -2.42 -19.36
C TYR A 39 -6.59 -1.93 -18.19
N VAL A 40 -7.06 -2.85 -17.34
CA VAL A 40 -7.85 -2.49 -16.15
C VAL A 40 -7.00 -1.77 -15.10
N ARG A 41 -5.74 -2.19 -14.90
CA ARG A 41 -4.79 -1.50 -14.02
C ARG A 41 -4.57 -0.05 -14.50
N GLN A 42 -4.35 0.17 -15.80
CA GLN A 42 -4.18 1.50 -16.38
C GLN A 42 -5.44 2.36 -16.20
N ALA A 43 -6.62 1.82 -16.51
CA ALA A 43 -7.89 2.53 -16.28
C ALA A 43 -8.10 2.90 -14.79
N MET A 44 -7.63 2.06 -13.86
CA MET A 44 -7.62 2.38 -12.42
C MET A 44 -6.55 3.42 -12.04
N SER A 45 -5.43 3.49 -12.75
CA SER A 45 -4.46 4.59 -12.61
C SER A 45 -5.08 5.91 -13.08
N ASP A 46 -5.74 5.93 -14.23
CA ASP A 46 -6.34 7.12 -14.82
C ASP A 46 -7.46 7.74 -13.95
N VAL A 47 -8.13 6.93 -13.13
CA VAL A 47 -9.09 7.39 -12.10
C VAL A 47 -8.46 8.38 -11.11
N VAL A 48 -7.15 8.25 -10.84
CA VAL A 48 -6.40 9.07 -9.88
C VAL A 48 -5.40 10.00 -10.59
N ASN A 49 -4.56 9.45 -11.46
CA ASN A 49 -3.42 10.13 -12.07
C ASN A 49 -3.81 10.82 -13.40
N GLY A 50 -4.85 10.33 -14.08
CA GLY A 50 -5.41 10.90 -15.30
C GLY A 50 -6.59 11.87 -15.05
N PRO A 51 -7.53 12.02 -16.00
CA PRO A 51 -8.70 12.92 -15.93
C PRO A 51 -9.84 12.38 -15.04
N GLY A 52 -9.52 11.51 -14.08
CA GLY A 52 -10.49 10.73 -13.32
C GLY A 52 -11.12 11.38 -12.09
N THR A 53 -12.02 10.61 -11.46
CA THR A 53 -12.87 11.08 -10.34
C THR A 53 -12.15 11.23 -8.99
N ALA A 54 -10.91 10.76 -8.86
CA ALA A 54 -10.18 10.68 -7.58
C ALA A 54 -8.81 11.37 -7.62
N GLY A 55 -8.64 12.47 -8.38
CA GLY A 55 -7.37 13.21 -8.46
C GLY A 55 -6.79 13.66 -7.11
N ARG A 56 -7.64 13.84 -6.10
CA ARG A 56 -7.24 14.12 -4.70
C ARG A 56 -6.65 12.93 -3.94
N ALA A 57 -6.64 11.73 -4.52
CA ALA A 57 -6.05 10.52 -3.95
C ALA A 57 -4.57 10.32 -4.33
N ARG A 58 -4.02 11.16 -5.23
CA ARG A 58 -2.60 11.11 -5.61
C ARG A 58 -1.70 11.19 -4.38
N LEU A 59 -0.69 10.32 -4.33
CA LEU A 59 0.25 10.27 -3.22
C LEU A 59 1.25 11.44 -3.30
N PRO A 60 1.61 12.07 -2.17
CA PRO A 60 2.65 13.11 -2.10
C PRO A 60 4.07 12.49 -2.07
N ILE A 61 4.28 11.45 -2.88
CA ILE A 61 5.52 10.67 -2.94
C ILE A 61 5.92 10.57 -4.41
N LYS A 62 7.16 10.98 -4.72
CA LYS A 62 7.69 10.94 -6.09
C LYS A 62 7.75 9.48 -6.57
N ASP A 63 7.42 9.26 -7.84
CA ASP A 63 7.50 7.97 -8.53
C ASP A 63 6.65 6.82 -7.92
N VAL A 64 5.84 7.08 -6.89
CA VAL A 64 4.89 6.12 -6.31
C VAL A 64 3.45 6.53 -6.64
N GLN A 65 2.88 5.89 -7.66
CA GLN A 65 1.50 6.11 -8.07
C GLN A 65 0.54 5.14 -7.38
N ILE A 66 -0.66 5.61 -7.06
CA ILE A 66 -1.79 4.77 -6.61
C ILE A 66 -2.77 4.61 -7.78
N ALA A 67 -3.29 3.40 -7.96
CA ALA A 67 -4.37 3.10 -8.89
C ALA A 67 -5.59 2.62 -8.10
N GLY A 68 -6.79 3.04 -8.49
CA GLY A 68 -8.00 2.71 -7.74
C GLY A 68 -9.31 2.97 -8.46
N LYS A 69 -10.42 2.66 -7.80
CA LYS A 69 -11.76 2.91 -8.31
C LYS A 69 -12.70 3.42 -7.23
N THR A 70 -13.37 4.52 -7.54
CA THR A 70 -14.43 5.13 -6.74
C THR A 70 -15.74 4.35 -6.81
N GLY A 71 -16.45 4.29 -5.69
CA GLY A 71 -17.81 3.79 -5.59
C GLY A 71 -18.65 4.60 -4.59
N THR A 72 -19.96 4.58 -4.79
CA THR A 72 -20.93 5.15 -3.86
C THR A 72 -22.01 4.09 -3.66
N ALA A 73 -22.31 3.73 -2.41
CA ALA A 73 -23.40 2.79 -2.12
C ALA A 73 -24.60 3.56 -1.57
N GLN A 74 -25.72 3.44 -2.28
CA GLN A 74 -26.94 4.19 -2.02
C GLN A 74 -27.65 3.68 -0.77
N VAL A 75 -28.06 4.58 0.12
CA VAL A 75 -28.71 4.21 1.41
C VAL A 75 -30.24 4.29 1.34
N VAL A 76 -30.79 5.29 0.66
CA VAL A 76 -32.25 5.46 0.45
C VAL A 76 -32.55 5.81 -1.00
N SER A 77 -33.79 5.62 -1.46
CA SER A 77 -34.19 5.96 -2.83
C SER A 77 -33.96 7.44 -3.16
N LEU A 78 -33.71 7.73 -4.44
CA LEU A 78 -33.49 9.11 -4.92
C LEU A 78 -34.69 10.03 -4.71
N SER A 79 -35.89 9.46 -4.51
CA SER A 79 -37.11 10.19 -4.12
C SER A 79 -37.09 10.69 -2.67
N ILE A 80 -36.23 10.14 -1.80
CA ILE A 80 -36.10 10.53 -0.39
C ILE A 80 -34.87 11.43 -0.18
N SER A 81 -33.75 11.13 -0.84
CA SER A 81 -32.49 11.86 -0.70
C SER A 81 -31.64 11.74 -1.96
N ASN A 82 -30.87 12.78 -2.27
CA ASN A 82 -29.84 12.73 -3.31
C ASN A 82 -28.55 12.02 -2.86
N GLY A 83 -28.51 11.50 -1.62
CA GLY A 83 -27.39 10.76 -1.05
C GLY A 83 -26.16 11.60 -0.68
N ARG A 84 -26.05 12.85 -1.14
CA ARG A 84 -24.85 13.69 -0.96
C ARG A 84 -24.92 14.60 0.25
N THR A 85 -26.12 15.09 0.58
CA THR A 85 -26.35 16.11 1.62
C THR A 85 -27.56 15.76 2.50
N GLY A 86 -27.99 16.67 3.37
CA GLY A 86 -29.12 16.44 4.26
C GLY A 86 -28.78 15.58 5.50
N PRO A 87 -29.78 14.94 6.12
CA PRO A 87 -29.62 14.14 7.33
C PRO A 87 -28.58 13.03 7.15
N TRP A 88 -27.66 12.89 8.12
CA TRP A 88 -26.54 11.95 8.03
C TRP A 88 -26.97 10.52 7.66
N LYS A 89 -28.00 9.98 8.32
CA LYS A 89 -28.59 8.67 8.04
C LYS A 89 -29.11 8.44 6.61
N TYR A 90 -29.29 9.50 5.81
CA TYR A 90 -29.75 9.44 4.41
C TYR A 90 -28.65 9.79 3.41
N ARG A 91 -27.39 9.91 3.87
CA ARG A 91 -26.23 10.07 2.99
C ARG A 91 -25.71 8.70 2.57
N ASP A 92 -25.28 8.64 1.33
CA ASP A 92 -24.70 7.44 0.73
C ASP A 92 -23.32 7.15 1.31
N HIS A 93 -22.93 5.88 1.30
CA HIS A 93 -21.61 5.47 1.74
C HIS A 93 -20.58 5.79 0.65
N GLY A 94 -19.39 6.25 1.07
CA GLY A 94 -18.26 6.44 0.17
C GLY A 94 -17.38 5.21 0.12
N LEU A 95 -17.03 4.75 -1.08
CA LEU A 95 -16.15 3.59 -1.28
C LEU A 95 -14.97 3.95 -2.18
N PHE A 96 -13.82 3.37 -1.88
CA PHE A 96 -12.65 3.40 -2.76
C PHE A 96 -11.84 2.10 -2.61
N ILE A 97 -11.61 1.40 -3.71
CA ILE A 97 -10.66 0.27 -3.77
C ILE A 97 -9.39 0.72 -4.47
N PHE A 98 -8.22 0.21 -4.06
CA PHE A 98 -6.94 0.68 -4.58
C PHE A 98 -5.80 -0.33 -4.44
N PHE A 99 -4.71 -0.07 -5.16
CA PHE A 99 -3.39 -0.66 -4.94
C PHE A 99 -2.28 0.36 -5.26
N ALA A 100 -1.11 0.16 -4.65
CA ALA A 100 0.08 0.99 -4.83
C ALA A 100 1.38 0.18 -4.59
N PRO A 101 2.50 0.48 -5.26
CA PRO A 101 2.60 1.30 -6.47
C PRO A 101 1.71 0.77 -7.62
N PHE A 102 1.46 1.58 -8.64
CA PHE A 102 0.65 1.19 -9.80
C PHE A 102 1.34 0.12 -10.66
N ASP A 103 2.64 0.28 -10.88
CA ASP A 103 3.53 -0.50 -11.74
C ASP A 103 3.97 -1.83 -11.10
N ASN A 104 4.37 -1.79 -9.82
CA ASN A 104 4.81 -2.96 -9.06
C ASN A 104 4.07 -3.08 -7.70
N PRO A 105 2.79 -3.50 -7.68
CA PRO A 105 1.93 -3.35 -6.51
C PRO A 105 2.40 -4.10 -5.25
N ARG A 106 2.54 -3.37 -4.15
CA ARG A 106 2.97 -3.88 -2.84
C ARG A 106 1.84 -3.92 -1.81
N TYR A 107 0.96 -2.91 -1.85
CA TYR A 107 -0.19 -2.80 -0.96
C TYR A 107 -1.47 -2.71 -1.79
N ALA A 108 -2.54 -3.33 -1.31
CA ALA A 108 -3.88 -3.25 -1.89
C ALA A 108 -4.91 -3.16 -0.77
N GLY A 109 -5.96 -2.37 -0.98
CA GLY A 109 -6.89 -2.01 0.09
C GLY A 109 -8.27 -1.60 -0.41
N ALA A 110 -9.15 -1.38 0.57
CA ALA A 110 -10.47 -0.83 0.36
C ALA A 110 -10.86 0.05 1.56
N VAL A 111 -11.31 1.26 1.29
CA VAL A 111 -11.90 2.17 2.28
C VAL A 111 -13.40 2.21 2.05
N VAL A 112 -14.16 2.10 3.13
CA VAL A 112 -15.61 2.33 3.18
C VAL A 112 -15.86 3.37 4.27
N ILE A 113 -16.53 4.47 3.93
CA ILE A 113 -16.97 5.51 4.85
C ILE A 113 -18.49 5.53 4.85
N GLU A 114 -19.09 5.02 5.92
CA GLU A 114 -20.54 5.07 6.13
C GLU A 114 -21.02 6.52 6.12
N HIS A 115 -22.13 6.75 5.42
CA HIS A 115 -22.79 8.04 5.30
C HIS A 115 -21.89 9.22 4.87
N GLY A 116 -20.79 8.92 4.17
CA GLY A 116 -19.79 9.89 3.70
C GLY A 116 -20.26 10.85 2.59
N GLY A 117 -21.47 10.68 2.05
CA GLY A 117 -21.96 11.49 0.91
C GLY A 117 -21.37 11.07 -0.45
N GLY A 118 -20.87 9.84 -0.53
CA GLY A 118 -20.19 9.27 -1.70
C GLY A 118 -18.66 9.21 -1.59
N SER A 119 -18.02 8.68 -2.64
CA SER A 119 -16.57 8.35 -2.68
C SER A 119 -15.60 9.46 -2.26
N GLY A 120 -16.01 10.73 -2.31
CA GLY A 120 -15.22 11.90 -1.89
C GLY A 120 -14.69 11.83 -0.46
N ALA A 121 -15.36 11.09 0.42
CA ALA A 121 -14.89 10.85 1.80
C ALA A 121 -13.87 9.70 1.91
N ALA A 122 -13.85 8.75 0.97
CA ALA A 122 -13.10 7.49 1.11
C ALA A 122 -11.69 7.54 0.49
N TYR A 123 -11.54 8.09 -0.71
CA TYR A 123 -10.24 8.13 -1.38
C TYR A 123 -9.15 8.99 -0.69
N PRO A 124 -9.44 10.06 0.10
CA PRO A 124 -8.41 10.78 0.83
C PRO A 124 -7.80 9.92 1.95
N ILE A 125 -8.62 9.12 2.64
CA ILE A 125 -8.15 8.20 3.69
C ILE A 125 -7.22 7.14 3.08
N ALA A 126 -7.55 6.63 1.89
CA ALA A 126 -6.67 5.71 1.17
C ALA A 126 -5.32 6.34 0.84
N ARG A 127 -5.30 7.61 0.38
CA ARG A 127 -4.05 8.37 0.16
C ARG A 127 -3.24 8.47 1.45
N ASP A 128 -3.85 8.88 2.55
CA ASP A 128 -3.14 9.19 3.80
C ASP A 128 -2.55 7.93 4.43
N VAL A 129 -3.33 6.84 4.51
CA VAL A 129 -2.85 5.52 4.97
C VAL A 129 -1.74 4.99 4.05
N THR A 130 -1.91 5.09 2.73
CA THR A 130 -0.88 4.63 1.78
C THR A 130 0.38 5.47 1.85
N THR A 131 0.27 6.78 2.09
CA THR A 131 1.41 7.67 2.31
C THR A 131 2.21 7.18 3.50
N PHE A 132 1.57 6.92 4.65
CA PHE A 132 2.23 6.36 5.84
C PHE A 132 2.91 5.01 5.57
N LEU A 133 2.31 4.14 4.75
CA LEU A 133 2.90 2.82 4.42
C LEU A 133 4.17 2.88 3.55
N PHE A 134 4.40 3.97 2.83
CA PHE A 134 5.63 4.19 2.04
C PHE A 134 6.61 5.18 2.69
N ASP A 135 6.08 6.15 3.44
CA ASP A 135 6.79 7.26 4.05
C ASP A 135 6.09 7.61 5.39
N PRO A 136 6.45 6.91 6.49
CA PRO A 136 5.81 7.10 7.79
C PRO A 136 5.92 8.54 8.29
N ALA A 137 7.06 9.20 8.04
CA ALA A 137 7.30 10.59 8.44
C ALA A 137 6.29 11.54 7.79
N LYS A 138 6.14 11.49 6.46
CA LYS A 138 5.18 12.31 5.72
C LYS A 138 3.73 11.95 6.04
N GLY A 139 3.44 10.68 6.33
CA GLY A 139 2.14 10.24 6.84
C GLY A 139 1.79 10.91 8.18
N MET A 140 2.73 10.92 9.12
CA MET A 140 2.56 11.56 10.44
C MET A 140 2.54 13.08 10.36
N GLU A 141 3.29 13.71 9.44
CA GLU A 141 3.21 15.15 9.17
C GLU A 141 1.80 15.54 8.70
N ALA A 142 1.25 14.81 7.72
CA ALA A 142 -0.10 15.03 7.21
C ALA A 142 -1.17 14.84 8.30
N LEU A 143 -1.02 13.82 9.16
CA LEU A 143 -1.91 13.60 10.30
C LEU A 143 -1.81 14.76 11.30
N THR A 144 -0.61 15.18 11.70
CA THR A 144 -0.38 16.27 12.65
C THR A 144 -1.00 17.58 12.16
N ALA A 145 -0.87 17.88 10.87
CA ALA A 145 -1.48 19.05 10.25
C ALA A 145 -3.02 19.00 10.32
N LEU A 146 -3.62 17.82 10.11
CA LEU A 146 -5.06 17.60 10.22
C LEU A 146 -5.55 17.69 11.68
N GLU A 147 -4.84 17.09 12.63
CA GLU A 147 -5.21 17.13 14.05
C GLU A 147 -5.16 18.56 14.61
N LYS A 148 -4.19 19.38 14.18
CA LYS A 148 -4.13 20.81 14.50
C LYS A 148 -5.39 21.56 14.00
N GLN A 149 -5.92 21.22 12.84
CA GLN A 149 -7.17 21.79 12.31
C GLN A 149 -8.42 21.27 13.03
N LEU A 150 -8.40 20.03 13.54
CA LEU A 150 -9.51 19.39 14.22
C LEU A 150 -9.63 19.76 15.72
N GLY A 151 -8.66 20.49 16.27
CA GLY A 151 -8.62 20.87 17.68
C GLY A 151 -7.89 19.88 18.59
N GLY A 152 -6.86 19.20 18.08
CA GLY A 152 -6.04 18.25 18.82
C GLY A 152 -6.22 16.80 18.38
N THR A 153 -5.52 15.91 19.07
CA THR A 153 -5.46 14.50 18.68
C THR A 153 -6.81 13.80 18.78
N ALA A 154 -6.98 12.68 18.09
CA ALA A 154 -8.17 11.84 18.23
C ALA A 154 -8.50 11.53 19.71
N GLN A 155 -7.48 11.21 20.52
CA GLN A 155 -7.64 10.93 21.95
C GLN A 155 -8.02 12.18 22.75
N GLN A 156 -7.38 13.33 22.51
CA GLN A 156 -7.71 14.59 23.19
C GLN A 156 -9.18 15.00 22.94
N ARG A 157 -9.65 14.85 21.69
CA ARG A 157 -11.04 15.18 21.31
C ARG A 157 -12.04 14.16 21.88
N LEU A 158 -11.64 12.91 22.05
CA LEU A 158 -12.45 11.88 22.73
C LEU A 158 -12.55 12.15 24.24
N ASP A 159 -11.41 12.43 24.89
CA ASP A 159 -11.34 12.76 26.31
C ASP A 159 -12.18 14.02 26.63
N ALA A 160 -12.10 15.06 25.80
CA ALA A 160 -12.93 16.26 25.94
C ALA A 160 -14.44 15.96 25.84
N ARG A 161 -14.86 15.11 24.88
CA ARG A 161 -16.27 14.69 24.75
C ARG A 161 -16.75 13.89 25.97
N TYR A 162 -15.93 12.98 26.50
CA TYR A 162 -16.26 12.25 27.72
C TYR A 162 -16.37 13.17 28.93
N ALA A 163 -15.49 14.18 29.06
CA ALA A 163 -15.58 15.18 30.13
C ALA A 163 -16.87 16.01 30.05
N THR A 164 -17.28 16.45 28.86
CA THR A 164 -18.58 17.13 28.67
C THR A 164 -19.75 16.24 29.08
N TYR A 165 -19.80 15.00 28.58
CA TYR A 165 -20.87 14.05 28.90
C TYR A 165 -20.93 13.71 30.40
N ALA A 166 -19.78 13.55 31.05
CA ALA A 166 -19.65 13.33 32.49
C ALA A 166 -20.28 14.48 33.29
N ALA A 167 -19.93 15.73 32.92
CA ALA A 167 -20.45 16.93 33.56
C ALA A 167 -21.97 17.10 33.36
N GLU A 168 -22.48 16.87 32.15
CA GLU A 168 -23.92 16.93 31.84
C GLU A 168 -24.76 15.88 32.58
N ARG A 169 -24.17 14.74 32.95
CA ARG A 169 -24.85 13.62 33.60
C ARG A 169 -24.56 13.49 35.10
N GLY A 170 -23.71 14.35 35.67
CA GLY A 170 -23.27 14.25 37.06
C GLY A 170 -22.56 12.94 37.39
N ALA A 171 -21.96 12.29 36.39
CA ALA A 171 -21.39 10.95 36.50
C ALA A 171 -19.86 11.01 36.38
N GLU A 172 -19.15 10.51 37.38
CA GLU A 172 -17.68 10.48 37.39
C GLU A 172 -17.17 9.37 36.46
N VAL A 173 -16.76 9.74 35.23
CA VAL A 173 -16.24 8.78 34.24
C VAL A 173 -14.81 8.41 34.61
N ARG A 174 -14.65 7.32 35.38
CA ARG A 174 -13.34 6.75 35.70
C ARG A 174 -12.65 6.31 34.41
N ARG A 175 -11.57 6.99 34.03
CA ARG A 175 -10.75 6.68 32.85
C ARG A 175 -10.23 5.23 32.95
N PRO A 176 -10.50 4.35 31.97
CA PRO A 176 -9.87 3.04 31.94
C PRO A 176 -8.36 3.20 31.71
N PRO A 177 -7.51 2.34 32.30
CA PRO A 177 -6.07 2.37 32.05
C PRO A 177 -5.81 2.06 30.58
N ARG A 178 -4.97 2.87 29.94
CA ARG A 178 -4.73 2.82 28.50
C ARG A 178 -3.79 1.67 28.16
N ARG A 179 -4.25 0.77 27.28
CA ARG A 179 -3.42 -0.26 26.63
C ARG A 179 -2.83 0.20 25.29
N ASP A 180 -3.37 1.28 24.75
CA ASP A 180 -3.14 1.67 23.35
C ASP A 180 -2.10 2.78 23.18
N GLU A 181 -1.82 3.59 24.22
CA GLU A 181 -0.75 4.61 24.15
C GLU A 181 0.60 3.97 23.84
N GLU A 182 0.97 2.86 24.50
CA GLU A 182 2.19 2.10 24.19
C GLU A 182 2.26 1.60 22.75
N ILE A 183 1.12 1.39 22.08
CA ILE A 183 1.07 0.96 20.67
C ILE A 183 1.28 2.17 19.76
N PHE A 184 0.58 3.28 20.00
CA PHE A 184 0.74 4.50 19.20
C PHE A 184 2.11 5.13 19.39
N ASP A 185 2.61 5.24 20.63
CA ASP A 185 3.93 5.76 20.95
C ASP A 185 5.04 4.89 20.32
N ARG A 186 4.85 3.56 20.31
CA ARG A 186 5.77 2.65 19.62
C ARG A 186 5.71 2.82 18.10
N VAL A 187 4.53 2.91 17.50
CA VAL A 187 4.40 3.15 16.05
C VAL A 187 5.01 4.50 15.65
N GLU A 188 4.86 5.53 16.48
CA GLU A 188 5.46 6.85 16.25
C GLU A 188 6.98 6.85 16.48
N ALA A 189 7.50 6.08 17.44
CA ALA A 189 8.92 5.85 17.64
C ALA A 189 9.55 5.03 16.49
N GLU A 190 8.88 3.96 16.04
CA GLU A 190 9.27 3.16 14.87
C GLU A 190 9.26 4.02 13.60
N ALA A 191 8.25 4.88 13.41
CA ALA A 191 8.18 5.84 12.30
C ALA A 191 9.33 6.86 12.34
N ARG A 192 9.68 7.40 13.52
CA ARG A 192 10.86 8.27 13.70
C ARG A 192 12.17 7.55 13.32
N VAL A 193 12.37 6.32 13.80
CA VAL A 193 13.57 5.53 13.50
C VAL A 193 13.66 5.19 12.00
N ALA A 194 12.54 4.84 11.36
CA ALA A 194 12.48 4.58 9.92
C ALA A 194 12.76 5.83 9.08
N ALA A 195 12.35 7.01 9.54
CA ALA A 195 12.68 8.29 8.90
C ALA A 195 14.20 8.52 8.90
N THR A 196 14.85 8.42 10.06
CA THR A 196 16.31 8.60 10.20
C THR A 196 17.11 7.58 9.38
N GLN A 197 16.62 6.34 9.25
CA GLN A 197 17.25 5.36 8.34
C GLN A 197 17.09 5.75 6.87
N THR A 198 15.95 6.30 6.47
CA THR A 198 15.72 6.75 5.09
C THR A 198 16.61 7.93 4.71
N GLU A 199 16.85 8.85 5.65
CA GLU A 199 17.79 9.97 5.49
C GLU A 199 19.25 9.47 5.34
N ALA A 200 19.69 8.55 6.19
CA ALA A 200 21.03 7.97 6.09
C ALA A 200 21.28 7.22 4.76
N ILE A 201 20.27 6.50 4.24
CA ILE A 201 20.35 5.82 2.94
C ILE A 201 20.40 6.84 1.79
N ALA A 202 19.78 8.01 1.93
CA ALA A 202 19.83 9.06 0.91
C ALA A 202 21.21 9.74 0.82
N GLU A 203 21.94 9.83 1.93
CA GLU A 203 23.32 10.36 1.94
C GLU A 203 24.33 9.36 1.32
N ASP A 204 24.21 8.06 1.63
CA ASP A 204 25.14 7.02 1.15
C ASP A 204 25.07 6.77 -0.38
N VAL A 205 23.98 7.17 -1.05
CA VAL A 205 23.76 6.97 -2.49
C VAL A 205 24.48 8.03 -3.36
N ILE A 206 25.06 9.09 -2.77
CA ILE A 206 25.79 10.13 -3.52
C ILE A 206 27.30 9.82 -3.60
N THR A 207 27.64 8.69 -4.23
CA THR A 207 28.98 8.48 -4.81
C THR A 207 28.86 8.19 -6.31
N PRO A 208 29.14 9.18 -7.20
CA PRO A 208 29.10 8.96 -8.63
C PRO A 208 30.12 7.91 -9.05
N ARG A 209 29.65 6.76 -9.56
CA ARG A 209 30.51 5.74 -10.14
C ARG A 209 31.17 6.31 -11.39
N ALA A 210 32.50 6.33 -11.42
CA ALA A 210 33.27 6.82 -12.56
C ALA A 210 32.88 6.08 -13.85
N GLU A 211 32.59 6.85 -14.90
CA GLU A 211 32.22 6.32 -16.21
C GLU A 211 33.39 5.61 -16.89
N ALA A 212 33.13 4.43 -17.45
CA ALA A 212 34.01 3.78 -18.41
C ALA A 212 33.14 3.09 -19.47
N ASN A 213 33.01 3.74 -20.62
CA ASN A 213 32.44 3.16 -21.83
C ASN A 213 33.56 3.11 -22.87
N PRO A 214 33.82 1.95 -23.47
CA PRO A 214 33.89 1.97 -24.93
C PRO A 214 33.17 0.79 -25.60
N SER A 215 32.67 1.07 -26.79
CA SER A 215 32.06 0.11 -27.70
C SER A 215 33.10 -0.66 -28.53
N ALA A 216 32.63 -1.69 -29.24
CA ALA A 216 33.22 -2.38 -30.41
C ALA A 216 33.85 -3.79 -30.24
N THR A 217 33.15 -4.76 -30.84
CA THR A 217 33.65 -5.92 -31.63
C THR A 217 34.28 -7.13 -30.90
N PRO A 218 33.74 -8.36 -31.08
CA PRO A 218 34.43 -9.60 -30.72
C PRO A 218 35.31 -10.13 -31.85
N PRO A 219 36.53 -10.65 -31.57
CA PRO A 219 37.34 -11.36 -32.57
C PRO A 219 37.01 -12.86 -32.64
N ALA A 220 37.26 -13.46 -33.81
CA ALA A 220 37.01 -14.87 -34.10
C ALA A 220 38.27 -15.75 -34.01
N THR A 221 38.03 -17.06 -34.04
CA THR A 221 38.95 -18.22 -34.13
C THR A 221 40.28 -18.05 -34.88
N THR A 222 41.35 -18.60 -34.29
CA THR A 222 42.57 -19.11 -34.99
C THR A 222 43.12 -20.36 -34.29
N ALA A 223 44.06 -21.08 -34.93
CA ALA A 223 44.51 -22.44 -34.59
C ALA A 223 46.03 -22.63 -34.91
N VAL A 224 46.74 -23.76 -34.69
CA VAL A 224 46.32 -25.15 -34.39
C VAL A 224 47.47 -25.98 -33.74
N SER A 225 47.15 -26.89 -32.79
CA SER A 225 47.91 -28.14 -32.43
C SER A 225 49.38 -28.06 -31.92
N PRO A 226 50.00 -29.17 -31.45
CA PRO A 226 49.49 -30.19 -30.49
C PRO A 226 50.56 -30.69 -29.47
N GLU A 227 50.19 -31.22 -28.29
CA GLU A 227 51.00 -32.30 -27.67
C GLU A 227 50.27 -33.19 -26.62
N GLN A 228 50.45 -34.51 -26.80
CA GLN A 228 50.43 -35.64 -25.84
C GLN A 228 49.28 -35.87 -24.84
N GLN A 229 48.58 -37.00 -25.04
CA GLN A 229 47.80 -37.74 -24.03
C GLN A 229 48.71 -38.65 -23.19
N PRO A 230 48.32 -38.97 -21.94
CA PRO A 230 48.60 -40.25 -21.30
C PRO A 230 47.35 -41.16 -21.20
N GLU A 231 47.58 -42.47 -21.12
CA GLU A 231 46.57 -43.55 -21.09
C GLU A 231 45.59 -43.54 -19.90
N PRO A 232 44.39 -44.15 -20.04
CA PRO A 232 43.46 -44.39 -18.94
C PRO A 232 43.84 -45.65 -18.11
N ALA A 233 43.68 -45.56 -16.79
CA ALA A 233 43.83 -46.69 -15.86
C ALA A 233 42.62 -47.64 -15.88
N PRO A 234 42.78 -48.95 -15.59
CA PRO A 234 41.74 -49.96 -15.78
C PRO A 234 40.67 -50.00 -14.68
N ALA A 235 39.48 -50.51 -15.03
CA ALA A 235 38.35 -50.69 -14.13
C ALA A 235 38.48 -51.93 -13.22
N PRO A 236 37.89 -51.92 -12.01
CA PRO A 236 37.85 -53.08 -11.12
C PRO A 236 36.79 -54.12 -11.56
N PRO A 237 36.97 -55.41 -11.23
CA PRO A 237 36.05 -56.48 -11.61
C PRO A 237 34.79 -56.53 -10.73
N GLU A 238 33.68 -56.97 -11.32
CA GLU A 238 32.47 -57.36 -10.60
C GLU A 238 32.72 -58.61 -9.73
N VAL A 239 32.07 -58.67 -8.57
CA VAL A 239 32.00 -59.88 -7.74
C VAL A 239 30.53 -60.25 -7.57
N SER A 240 30.18 -61.45 -8.03
CA SER A 240 28.85 -62.03 -7.92
C SER A 240 28.83 -63.07 -6.80
N GLU A 241 27.95 -62.89 -5.81
CA GLU A 241 27.28 -63.95 -5.03
C GLU A 241 26.04 -63.36 -4.33
#